data_AF-A0A838MYU2-F1
#
_entry.id   AF-A0A838MYU2-F1
#
_cell.length_a   1.000
_cell.length_b   1.000
_cell.length_c   1.000
_cell.angle_alpha   90.00
_cell.angle_beta   90.00
_cell.angle_gamma   90.00
#
_symmetry.space_group_name_H-M   'P 1'
#
loop_
_entity.id
_entity.type
_entity.pdbx_description
1 polymer ?
#
loop_
_entity_poly.entity_id
_entity_poly.type
_entity_poly.pdbx_seq_one_letter_code
_entity_poly.pdbx_strand_id
1 'polypeptide(L)'
;ATSVAGYLLNASRAAAPQGTNVEVTNGISRHGYGGTLKVDGQVRRDLLNTLIKTAISIPDSKIFSGASYNLFSTLQQMMPELSQPQVTPAQLAALQRRINDFEQRQNPHAKVYREFEKLNQSGTVESMLEAAKQAPPEVRPALYQNVARRAFQEDGIERAREIIEAHIENKPQREQMLKELEQQHLWHAIGQSDVEAARQLIARVKSPEERVSLLLNLANNVANAGKRSLARQLLDEAWQTLGARARNNTQFSAQLQIAQAYAGHDPARAFEIVEALIEQLNELLSAAVTLNGFGHEAFQDDELKLQNGYPWSQFVEQCAQELSKLSRTDYERARAAADKFQRPDARLLARLGVARGILLASPAHEGEEGGNTVSLPLLRRFIPHLHFARNTRK
;
A
#
# COMPACT_ATOMS: atom_id res chain seq x y z
N ALA A 1 11.65 -21.77 -27.58
CA ALA A 1 13.10 -21.65 -27.36
C ALA A 1 13.49 -20.24 -26.89
N THR A 2 13.17 -19.18 -27.65
CA THR A 2 13.58 -17.80 -27.35
C THR A 2 13.01 -17.23 -26.04
N SER A 3 11.75 -17.52 -25.71
CA SER A 3 11.13 -17.13 -24.43
C SER A 3 11.79 -17.80 -23.22
N VAL A 4 12.14 -19.08 -23.35
CA VAL A 4 12.81 -19.87 -22.30
C VAL A 4 14.25 -19.36 -22.10
N ALA A 5 14.97 -19.05 -23.17
CA ALA A 5 16.31 -18.49 -23.09
C ALA A 5 16.34 -17.10 -22.43
N GLY A 6 15.39 -16.22 -22.77
CA GLY A 6 15.24 -14.92 -22.10
C GLY A 6 14.91 -15.07 -20.61
N TYR A 7 14.03 -16.01 -20.26
CA TYR A 7 13.70 -16.33 -18.87
C TYR A 7 14.92 -16.84 -18.08
N LEU A 8 15.66 -17.81 -18.64
CA LEU A 8 16.86 -18.37 -18.01
C LEU A 8 17.98 -17.33 -17.83
N LEU A 9 18.12 -16.39 -18.76
CA LEU A 9 19.08 -15.29 -18.65
C LEU A 9 18.69 -14.28 -17.58
N ASN A 10 17.40 -13.93 -17.48
CA ASN A 10 16.94 -13.00 -16.43
C ASN A 10 17.06 -13.62 -15.03
N ALA A 11 16.73 -14.91 -14.89
CA ALA A 11 16.84 -15.66 -13.64
C ALA A 11 18.30 -15.92 -13.19
N SER A 12 19.28 -15.77 -14.09
CA SER A 12 20.70 -15.99 -13.80
C SER A 12 21.51 -14.71 -13.64
N ARG A 13 20.88 -13.53 -13.65
CA ARG A 13 21.54 -12.28 -13.27
C ARG A 13 22.11 -12.41 -11.85
N ALA A 14 23.42 -12.26 -11.71
CA ALA A 14 24.06 -12.20 -10.40
C ALA A 14 23.44 -11.01 -9.65
N ALA A 15 23.04 -11.23 -8.40
CA ALA A 15 22.60 -10.14 -7.53
C ALA A 15 23.70 -9.06 -7.52
N ALA A 16 23.32 -7.82 -7.81
CA ALA A 16 24.28 -6.71 -7.80
C ALA A 16 25.00 -6.67 -6.44
N PRO A 17 26.32 -6.45 -6.40
CA PRO A 17 26.98 -6.26 -5.13
C PRO A 17 26.51 -4.92 -4.56
N GLN A 18 25.87 -5.00 -3.38
CA GLN A 18 25.52 -3.97 -2.40
C GLN A 18 24.02 -3.63 -2.23
N GLY A 19 23.47 -4.03 -1.08
CA GLY A 19 22.89 -3.07 -0.14
C GLY A 19 21.37 -2.97 0.00
N THR A 20 20.56 -3.48 -0.94
CA THR A 20 19.09 -3.40 -0.81
C THR A 20 18.44 -4.68 -1.28
N ASN A 21 17.66 -5.31 -0.39
CA ASN A 21 16.77 -6.43 -0.72
C ASN A 21 15.78 -5.99 -1.79
N VAL A 22 16.02 -6.37 -3.04
CA VAL A 22 15.01 -6.34 -4.09
C VAL A 22 14.56 -7.78 -4.32
N GLU A 23 13.49 -8.17 -3.64
CA GLU A 23 12.71 -9.35 -4.03
C GLU A 23 12.07 -9.07 -5.39
N VAL A 24 12.60 -9.68 -6.45
CA VAL A 24 11.87 -9.75 -7.72
C VAL A 24 10.84 -10.86 -7.59
N THR A 25 9.67 -10.52 -7.07
CA THR A 25 8.49 -11.40 -7.11
C THR A 25 7.84 -11.28 -8.48
N ASN A 26 7.83 -12.36 -9.27
CA ASN A 26 6.94 -12.46 -10.43
C ASN A 26 6.38 -13.89 -10.59
N GLY A 27 5.12 -14.03 -10.16
CA GLY A 27 4.06 -14.50 -11.07
C GLY A 27 3.85 -15.98 -11.29
N ILE A 28 4.59 -16.92 -10.70
CA ILE A 28 4.17 -18.33 -10.57
C ILE A 28 4.74 -18.90 -9.26
N SER A 29 4.27 -18.41 -8.11
CA SER A 29 4.60 -18.99 -6.81
C SER A 29 3.48 -19.90 -6.34
N ARG A 30 3.40 -21.10 -6.93
CA ARG A 30 2.83 -22.26 -6.25
C ARG A 30 4.01 -23.15 -5.83
N HIS A 31 4.32 -23.11 -4.53
CA HIS A 31 5.30 -23.93 -3.79
C HIS A 31 6.75 -23.40 -3.75
N GLY A 32 7.04 -22.57 -2.74
CA GLY A 32 8.08 -22.80 -1.70
C GLY A 32 9.54 -23.10 -2.05
N TYR A 33 9.97 -23.17 -3.31
CA TYR A 33 11.36 -23.44 -3.69
C TYR A 33 11.97 -22.28 -4.45
N GLY A 34 12.41 -21.25 -3.72
CA GLY A 34 13.23 -20.16 -4.24
C GLY A 34 14.67 -20.62 -4.50
N GLY A 35 14.88 -21.55 -5.43
CA GLY A 35 16.22 -21.94 -5.88
C GLY A 35 16.77 -20.93 -6.88
N THR A 36 17.80 -20.18 -6.52
CA THR A 36 18.57 -19.38 -7.49
C THR A 36 19.26 -20.31 -8.48
N LEU A 37 18.89 -20.24 -9.76
CA LEU A 37 19.51 -21.05 -10.80
C LEU A 37 20.92 -20.52 -11.09
N LYS A 38 21.96 -21.23 -10.62
CA LYS A 38 23.35 -20.90 -10.94
C LYS A 38 23.65 -21.37 -12.37
N VAL A 39 23.73 -20.44 -13.30
CA VAL A 39 24.15 -20.71 -14.68
C VAL A 39 25.64 -20.45 -14.80
N ASP A 40 26.38 -21.42 -15.35
CA ASP A 40 27.80 -21.29 -15.62
C ASP A 40 28.09 -20.11 -16.58
N GLY A 41 29.24 -19.46 -16.40
CA GLY A 41 29.62 -18.30 -17.21
C GLY A 41 29.69 -18.58 -18.71
N GLN A 42 30.12 -19.77 -19.12
CA GLN A 42 30.13 -20.18 -20.53
C GLN A 42 28.71 -20.38 -21.07
N VAL A 43 27.85 -21.03 -20.31
CA VAL A 43 26.44 -21.23 -20.71
C VAL A 43 25.72 -19.90 -20.88
N ARG A 44 25.97 -18.94 -19.97
CA ARG A 44 25.44 -17.57 -20.10
C ARG A 44 25.94 -16.89 -21.38
N ARG A 45 27.23 -17.03 -21.71
CA ARG A 45 27.82 -16.48 -22.95
C ARG A 45 27.17 -17.06 -24.19
N ASP A 46 27.00 -18.37 -24.24
CA ASP A 46 26.44 -19.06 -25.40
C ASP A 46 24.96 -18.71 -25.57
N LEU A 47 24.22 -18.57 -24.48
CA LEU A 47 22.85 -18.07 -24.50
C LEU A 47 22.77 -16.64 -25.03
N LEU A 48 23.62 -15.73 -24.54
CA LEU A 48 23.67 -14.34 -25.01
C LEU A 48 23.97 -14.27 -26.52
N ASN A 49 25.03 -14.94 -26.97
CA ASN A 49 25.38 -15.00 -28.38
C ASN A 49 24.25 -15.60 -29.23
N THR A 50 23.56 -16.60 -28.71
CA THR A 50 22.40 -17.20 -29.38
C THR A 50 21.25 -16.20 -29.49
N LEU A 51 20.93 -15.44 -28.43
CA LEU A 51 19.88 -14.43 -28.46
C LEU A 51 20.20 -13.28 -29.43
N ILE A 52 21.43 -12.76 -29.42
CA ILE A 52 21.87 -11.70 -30.34
C ILE A 52 21.78 -12.19 -31.79
N LYS A 53 22.34 -13.37 -32.10
CA LYS A 53 22.25 -13.97 -33.44
C LYS A 53 20.80 -14.16 -33.85
N THR A 54 19.98 -14.70 -32.96
CA THR A 54 18.55 -14.91 -33.20
C THR A 54 17.86 -13.58 -33.54
N ALA A 55 18.08 -12.53 -32.75
CA ALA A 55 17.49 -11.21 -32.94
C ALA A 55 17.89 -10.56 -34.28
N ILE A 56 19.18 -10.66 -34.65
CA ILE A 56 19.68 -10.15 -35.93
C ILE A 56 19.08 -10.94 -37.11
N SER A 57 18.90 -12.25 -36.96
CA SER A 57 18.38 -13.14 -38.00
C SER A 57 16.85 -13.19 -38.13
N ILE A 58 16.08 -12.49 -37.27
CA ILE A 58 14.62 -12.45 -37.41
C ILE A 58 14.26 -11.84 -38.77
N PRO A 59 13.48 -12.50 -39.65
CA PRO A 59 13.05 -11.92 -40.91
C PRO A 59 12.17 -10.68 -40.71
N ASP A 60 12.23 -9.71 -41.63
CA ASP A 60 11.42 -8.49 -41.59
C ASP A 60 9.91 -8.75 -41.45
N SER A 61 9.41 -9.83 -42.07
CA SER A 61 8.00 -10.24 -41.97
C SER A 61 7.58 -10.76 -40.59
N LYS A 62 8.54 -11.17 -39.75
CA LYS A 62 8.31 -11.71 -38.40
C LYS A 62 8.76 -10.75 -37.29
N ILE A 63 9.27 -9.58 -37.65
CA ILE A 63 9.75 -8.57 -36.71
C ILE A 63 8.64 -8.22 -35.70
N PHE A 64 7.37 -8.12 -36.10
CA PHE A 64 6.27 -7.74 -35.19
C PHE A 64 5.56 -8.89 -34.48
N SER A 65 6.15 -10.09 -34.45
CA SER A 65 5.57 -11.17 -33.64
C SER A 65 5.74 -10.87 -32.14
N GLY A 66 4.80 -11.33 -31.29
CA GLY A 66 4.92 -11.15 -29.83
C GLY A 66 6.22 -11.74 -29.23
N ALA A 67 6.77 -12.79 -29.86
CA ALA A 67 8.05 -13.37 -29.47
C ALA A 67 9.24 -12.43 -29.76
N SER A 68 9.20 -11.70 -30.89
CA SER A 68 10.21 -10.72 -31.28
C SER A 68 10.20 -9.51 -30.33
N TYR A 69 9.01 -9.02 -29.96
CA TYR A 69 8.87 -7.93 -28.98
C TYR A 69 9.54 -8.26 -27.65
N ASN A 70 9.23 -9.43 -27.09
CA ASN A 70 9.83 -9.88 -25.82
C ASN A 70 11.36 -10.02 -25.93
N LEU A 71 11.84 -10.53 -27.06
CA LEU A 71 13.29 -10.67 -27.30
C LEU A 71 13.99 -9.30 -27.36
N PHE A 72 13.48 -8.37 -28.18
CA PHE A 72 14.10 -7.05 -28.33
C PHE A 72 14.06 -6.25 -27.03
N SER A 73 12.94 -6.29 -26.29
CA SER A 73 12.81 -5.66 -24.97
C SER A 73 13.82 -6.23 -23.96
N THR A 74 13.97 -7.56 -23.92
CA THR A 74 14.97 -8.22 -23.06
C THR A 74 16.39 -7.81 -23.43
N LEU A 75 16.74 -7.83 -24.72
CA LEU A 75 18.08 -7.46 -25.20
C LEU A 75 18.39 -5.98 -24.93
N GLN A 76 17.41 -5.09 -25.06
CA GLN A 76 17.56 -3.67 -24.77
C GLN A 76 17.92 -3.41 -23.30
N GLN A 77 17.28 -4.10 -22.36
CA GLN A 77 17.60 -4.04 -20.94
C GLN A 77 18.98 -4.64 -20.59
N MET A 78 19.54 -5.45 -21.48
CA MET A 78 20.85 -6.09 -21.29
C MET A 78 21.99 -5.34 -21.99
N MET A 79 21.72 -4.28 -22.77
CA MET A 79 22.74 -3.53 -23.52
C MET A 79 23.99 -3.11 -22.70
N PRO A 80 23.87 -2.69 -21.42
CA PRO A 80 25.04 -2.40 -20.59
C PRO A 80 25.94 -3.63 -20.37
N GLU A 81 25.34 -4.81 -20.18
CA GLU A 81 26.06 -6.08 -20.00
C GLU A 81 26.65 -6.58 -21.34
N LEU A 82 26.01 -6.24 -22.47
CA LEU A 82 26.46 -6.61 -23.81
C LEU A 82 27.71 -5.83 -24.26
N SER A 83 28.08 -4.76 -23.56
CA SER A 83 29.29 -3.97 -23.83
C SER A 83 30.58 -4.65 -23.31
N GLN A 84 30.49 -5.87 -22.78
CA GLN A 84 31.63 -6.66 -22.34
C GLN A 84 32.50 -7.15 -23.54
N PRO A 85 33.79 -7.50 -23.31
CA PRO A 85 34.78 -7.77 -24.38
C PRO A 85 34.45 -8.90 -25.38
N GLN A 86 33.34 -9.61 -25.15
CA GLN A 86 32.99 -10.88 -25.79
C GLN A 86 31.96 -10.71 -26.91
N VAL A 87 31.22 -9.59 -26.93
CA VAL A 87 30.37 -9.22 -28.06
C VAL A 87 31.21 -8.35 -28.98
N THR A 88 31.38 -8.79 -30.23
CA THR A 88 32.16 -7.99 -31.18
C THR A 88 31.45 -6.64 -31.41
N PRO A 89 32.19 -5.52 -31.57
CA PRO A 89 31.58 -4.22 -31.86
C PRO A 89 30.64 -4.25 -33.07
N ALA A 90 30.93 -5.10 -34.06
CA ALA A 90 30.08 -5.30 -35.23
C ALA A 90 28.72 -5.93 -34.89
N GLN A 91 28.69 -6.95 -34.01
CA GLN A 91 27.43 -7.57 -33.56
C GLN A 91 26.60 -6.61 -32.72
N LEU A 92 27.24 -5.82 -31.85
CA LEU A 92 26.56 -4.82 -31.05
C LEU A 92 25.93 -3.75 -31.95
N ALA A 93 26.68 -3.23 -32.92
CA ALA A 93 26.17 -2.28 -33.90
C ALA A 93 25.02 -2.84 -34.75
N ALA A 94 25.11 -4.10 -35.19
CA ALA A 94 24.06 -4.77 -35.94
C ALA A 94 22.78 -4.97 -35.10
N LEU A 95 22.93 -5.43 -33.85
CA LEU A 95 21.81 -5.57 -32.91
C LEU A 95 21.14 -4.23 -32.65
N GLN A 96 21.91 -3.17 -32.43
CA GLN A 96 21.38 -1.85 -32.13
C GLN A 96 20.65 -1.23 -33.32
N ARG A 97 21.16 -1.42 -34.55
CA ARG A 97 20.41 -1.12 -35.76
C ARG A 97 19.10 -1.89 -35.82
N ARG A 98 19.12 -3.19 -35.51
CA ARG A 98 17.92 -4.03 -35.57
C ARG A 98 16.85 -3.63 -34.55
N ILE A 99 17.26 -3.29 -33.32
CA ILE A 99 16.37 -2.75 -32.29
C ILE A 99 15.78 -1.41 -32.76
N ASN A 100 16.60 -0.52 -33.31
CA ASN A 100 16.12 0.77 -33.84
C ASN A 100 15.13 0.60 -35.00
N ASP A 101 15.38 -0.31 -35.93
CA ASP A 101 14.48 -0.61 -37.04
C ASP A 101 13.15 -1.20 -36.54
N PHE A 102 13.23 -2.13 -35.58
CA PHE A 102 12.06 -2.72 -34.93
C PHE A 102 11.20 -1.64 -34.26
N GLU A 103 11.83 -0.77 -33.46
CA GLU A 103 11.13 0.32 -32.76
C GLU A 103 10.52 1.34 -33.73
N GLN A 104 11.27 1.77 -34.76
CA GLN A 104 10.78 2.75 -35.74
C GLN A 104 9.56 2.25 -36.50
N ARG A 105 9.56 0.98 -36.89
CA ARG A 105 8.45 0.41 -37.65
C ARG A 105 7.25 0.04 -36.77
N GLN A 106 7.47 -0.35 -35.51
CA GLN A 106 6.39 -0.69 -34.58
C GLN A 106 5.71 0.58 -34.05
N ASN A 107 6.49 1.61 -33.76
CA ASN A 107 6.01 2.87 -33.24
C ASN A 107 6.69 4.01 -34.01
N PRO A 108 6.02 4.58 -35.03
CA PRO A 108 6.57 5.69 -35.80
C PRO A 108 6.90 6.92 -34.93
N HIS A 109 6.37 6.98 -33.70
CA HIS A 109 6.63 8.04 -32.73
C HIS A 109 7.72 7.69 -31.69
N ALA A 110 8.35 6.51 -31.74
CA ALA A 110 9.36 6.09 -30.77
C ALA A 110 10.56 7.05 -30.67
N LYS A 111 10.94 7.68 -31.80
CA LYS A 111 12.00 8.69 -31.81
C LYS A 111 11.62 9.92 -30.98
N VAL A 112 10.40 10.43 -31.17
CA VAL A 112 9.86 11.58 -30.43
C VAL A 112 9.85 11.30 -28.93
N TYR A 113 9.37 10.11 -28.52
CA TYR A 113 9.37 9.73 -27.10
C TYR A 113 10.79 9.61 -26.52
N ARG A 114 11.77 9.06 -27.23
CA ARG A 114 13.15 8.95 -26.73
C ARG A 114 13.84 10.31 -26.58
N GLU A 115 13.60 11.23 -27.52
CA GLU A 115 14.13 12.60 -27.43
C GLU A 115 13.47 13.35 -26.28
N PHE A 116 12.15 13.22 -26.14
CA PHE A 116 11.40 13.81 -25.05
C PHE A 116 11.80 13.23 -23.69
N GLU A 117 12.07 11.92 -23.58
CA GLU A 117 12.51 11.27 -22.35
C GLU A 117 13.87 11.80 -21.86
N LYS A 118 14.80 12.09 -22.78
CA LYS A 118 16.07 12.75 -22.42
C LYS A 118 15.85 14.14 -21.84
N LEU A 119 14.91 14.90 -22.41
CA LEU A 119 14.51 16.21 -21.88
C LEU A 119 13.80 16.08 -20.54
N ASN A 120 12.97 15.06 -20.35
CA ASN A 120 12.31 14.81 -19.06
C ASN A 120 13.30 14.52 -17.92
N GLN A 121 14.47 13.93 -18.25
CA GLN A 121 15.51 13.63 -17.27
C GLN A 121 16.42 14.82 -16.94
N SER A 122 16.66 15.73 -17.88
CA SER A 122 17.73 16.74 -17.77
C SER A 122 17.40 18.14 -18.30
N GLY A 123 16.28 18.30 -19.00
CA GLY A 123 15.81 19.55 -19.58
C GLY A 123 14.91 20.34 -18.62
N THR A 124 14.62 21.58 -19.01
CA THR A 124 13.65 22.46 -18.32
C THR A 124 12.24 22.27 -18.88
N VAL A 125 11.23 22.71 -18.13
CA VAL A 125 9.82 22.75 -18.56
C VAL A 125 9.67 23.41 -19.94
N GLU A 126 10.35 24.51 -20.21
CA GLU A 126 10.31 25.23 -21.49
C GLU A 126 10.87 24.37 -22.64
N SER A 127 11.99 23.69 -22.41
CA SER A 127 12.60 22.83 -23.43
C SER A 127 11.67 21.65 -23.78
N MET A 128 10.98 21.09 -22.79
CA MET A 128 10.01 20.03 -23.00
C MET A 128 8.75 20.55 -23.71
N LEU A 129 8.31 21.77 -23.39
CA LEU A 129 7.17 22.41 -24.04
C LEU A 129 7.43 22.66 -25.52
N GLU A 130 8.63 23.17 -25.87
CA GLU A 130 9.04 23.36 -27.26
C GLU A 130 9.10 22.02 -28.02
N ALA A 131 9.64 20.97 -27.40
CA ALA A 131 9.65 19.64 -27.99
C ALA A 131 8.22 19.09 -28.21
N ALA A 132 7.31 19.30 -27.26
CA ALA A 132 5.91 18.88 -27.38
C ALA A 132 5.17 19.63 -28.50
N LYS A 133 5.45 20.92 -28.70
CA LYS A 133 4.87 21.71 -29.81
C LYS A 133 5.23 21.13 -31.18
N GLN A 134 6.46 20.66 -31.35
CA GLN A 134 6.94 20.08 -32.60
C GLN A 134 6.47 18.62 -32.81
N ALA A 135 5.89 17.99 -31.80
CA ALA A 135 5.46 16.60 -31.88
C ALA A 135 4.19 16.43 -32.74
N PRO A 136 4.00 15.26 -33.37
CA PRO A 136 2.77 14.93 -34.09
C PRO A 136 1.51 15.06 -33.21
N PRO A 137 0.36 15.50 -33.76
CA PRO A 137 -0.86 15.73 -33.00
C PRO A 137 -1.32 14.52 -32.16
N GLU A 138 -1.02 13.30 -32.61
CA GLU A 138 -1.45 12.06 -31.99
C GLU A 138 -0.77 11.82 -30.63
N VAL A 139 0.48 12.26 -30.46
CA VAL A 139 1.27 12.05 -29.22
C VAL A 139 1.39 13.32 -28.38
N ARG A 140 1.11 14.47 -28.98
CA ARG A 140 1.26 15.78 -28.36
C ARG A 140 0.54 15.92 -27.00
N PRO A 141 -0.72 15.46 -26.81
CA PRO A 141 -1.38 15.54 -25.52
C PRO A 141 -0.66 14.79 -24.40
N ALA A 142 -0.11 13.60 -24.71
CA ALA A 142 0.64 12.81 -23.74
C ALA A 142 1.96 13.49 -23.34
N LEU A 143 2.62 14.15 -24.31
CA LEU A 143 3.82 14.93 -24.01
C LEU A 143 3.50 16.14 -23.12
N TYR A 144 2.43 16.90 -23.43
CA TYR A 144 1.99 18.01 -22.58
C TYR A 144 1.61 17.56 -21.17
N GLN A 145 1.02 16.37 -21.00
CA GLN A 145 0.78 15.81 -19.67
C GLN A 145 2.08 15.61 -18.88
N ASN A 146 3.15 15.12 -19.54
CA ASN A 146 4.45 14.99 -18.90
C ASN A 146 5.07 16.35 -18.60
N VAL A 147 4.94 17.34 -19.49
CA VAL A 147 5.40 18.72 -19.24
C VAL A 147 4.68 19.31 -18.03
N ALA A 148 3.36 19.18 -17.96
CA ALA A 148 2.57 19.67 -16.82
C ALA A 148 2.98 19.00 -15.50
N ARG A 149 3.27 17.68 -15.52
CA ARG A 149 3.77 16.97 -14.34
C ARG A 149 5.16 17.47 -13.90
N ARG A 150 6.05 17.77 -14.86
CA ARG A 150 7.36 18.37 -14.57
C ARG A 150 7.22 19.78 -13.99
N ALA A 151 6.38 20.60 -14.62
CA ALA A 151 6.06 21.94 -14.13
C ALA A 151 5.48 21.92 -12.71
N PHE A 152 4.64 20.94 -12.39
CA PHE A 152 4.12 20.78 -11.03
C PHE A 152 5.25 20.55 -10.00
N GLN A 153 6.29 19.81 -10.37
CA GLN A 153 7.43 19.52 -9.49
C GLN A 153 8.40 20.70 -9.35
N GLU A 154 8.61 21.48 -10.40
CA GLU A 154 9.60 22.56 -10.43
C GLU A 154 8.99 23.94 -10.09
N ASP A 155 7.85 24.27 -10.70
CA ASP A 155 7.24 25.62 -10.66
C ASP A 155 5.92 25.66 -9.86
N GLY A 156 5.34 24.49 -9.56
CA GLY A 156 4.12 24.34 -8.78
C GLY A 156 2.83 24.17 -9.60
N ILE A 157 1.72 24.10 -8.88
CA ILE A 157 0.40 23.73 -9.40
C ILE A 157 -0.15 24.69 -10.46
N GLU A 158 0.06 25.99 -10.30
CA GLU A 158 -0.52 27.00 -11.20
C GLU A 158 0.09 26.92 -12.59
N ARG A 159 1.42 26.74 -12.68
CA ARG A 159 2.11 26.58 -13.97
C ARG A 159 1.68 25.29 -14.67
N ALA A 160 1.55 24.19 -13.93
CA ALA A 160 1.05 22.94 -14.48
C ALA A 160 -0.38 23.05 -15.01
N ARG A 161 -1.27 23.75 -14.30
CA ARG A 161 -2.64 24.04 -14.73
C ARG A 161 -2.66 24.86 -16.02
N GLU A 162 -1.88 25.93 -16.07
CA GLU A 162 -1.77 26.80 -17.26
C GLU A 162 -1.37 26.00 -18.51
N ILE A 163 -0.38 25.10 -18.39
CA ILE A 163 0.06 24.24 -19.51
C ILE A 163 -1.08 23.33 -19.98
N ILE A 164 -1.82 22.72 -19.06
CA ILE A 164 -2.96 21.85 -19.40
C ILE A 164 -4.07 22.66 -20.08
N GLU A 165 -4.39 23.84 -19.57
CA GLU A 165 -5.44 24.70 -20.12
C GLU A 165 -5.09 25.27 -21.50
N ALA A 166 -3.84 25.67 -21.70
CA ALA A 166 -3.37 26.26 -22.94
C ALA A 166 -3.17 25.24 -24.07
N HIS A 167 -2.84 23.99 -23.75
CA HIS A 167 -2.35 23.03 -24.75
C HIS A 167 -3.22 21.78 -24.93
N ILE A 168 -4.19 21.52 -24.06
CA ILE A 168 -5.13 20.40 -24.21
C ILE A 168 -6.48 20.94 -24.72
N GLU A 169 -6.69 20.79 -26.03
CA GLU A 169 -7.89 21.28 -26.72
C GLU A 169 -9.15 20.47 -26.36
N ASN A 170 -9.01 19.14 -26.25
CA ASN A 170 -10.12 18.25 -25.93
C ASN A 170 -10.60 18.47 -24.49
N LYS A 171 -11.80 19.03 -24.33
CA LYS A 171 -12.36 19.41 -23.02
C LYS A 171 -12.45 18.23 -22.02
N PRO A 172 -13.03 17.06 -22.36
CA PRO A 172 -13.02 15.91 -21.45
C PRO A 172 -11.63 15.48 -20.99
N GLN A 173 -10.66 15.44 -21.91
CA GLN A 173 -9.27 15.10 -21.59
C GLN A 173 -8.65 16.13 -20.65
N ARG A 174 -8.87 17.43 -20.93
CA ARG A 174 -8.39 18.53 -20.10
C ARG A 174 -8.94 18.44 -18.67
N GLU A 175 -10.23 18.25 -18.51
CA GLU A 175 -10.88 18.11 -17.19
C GLU A 175 -10.33 16.91 -16.40
N GLN A 176 -10.13 15.77 -17.07
CA GLN A 176 -9.52 14.60 -16.46
C GLN A 176 -8.07 14.86 -16.01
N MET A 177 -7.26 15.51 -16.85
CA MET A 177 -5.87 15.85 -16.52
C MET A 177 -5.78 16.85 -15.37
N LEU A 178 -6.67 17.84 -15.31
CA LEU A 178 -6.74 18.79 -14.19
C LEU A 178 -7.12 18.08 -12.88
N LYS A 179 -8.07 17.14 -12.92
CA LYS A 179 -8.44 16.33 -11.76
C LYS A 179 -7.28 15.46 -11.27
N GLU A 180 -6.55 14.81 -12.18
CA GLU A 180 -5.36 14.02 -11.85
C GLU A 180 -4.27 14.90 -11.22
N LEU A 181 -4.06 16.10 -11.75
CA LEU A 181 -3.10 17.08 -11.23
C LEU A 181 -3.49 17.56 -9.82
N GLU A 182 -4.77 17.84 -9.57
CA GLU A 182 -5.27 18.17 -8.22
C GLU A 182 -5.07 17.02 -7.23
N GLN A 183 -5.31 15.79 -7.65
CA GLN A 183 -5.06 14.61 -6.83
C GLN A 183 -3.56 14.44 -6.53
N GLN A 184 -2.70 14.65 -7.52
CA GLN A 184 -1.25 14.62 -7.34
C GLN A 184 -0.79 15.72 -6.37
N HIS A 185 -1.36 16.93 -6.48
CA HIS A 185 -1.07 18.03 -5.57
C HIS A 185 -1.43 17.71 -4.12
N LEU A 186 -2.60 17.10 -3.91
CA LEU A 186 -3.03 16.63 -2.59
C LEU A 186 -2.04 15.61 -2.00
N TRP A 187 -1.68 14.57 -2.76
CA TRP A 187 -0.74 13.56 -2.28
C TRP A 187 0.67 14.10 -2.04
N HIS A 188 1.11 15.06 -2.86
CA HIS A 188 2.36 15.76 -2.64
C HIS A 188 2.35 16.56 -1.33
N ALA A 189 1.29 17.34 -1.08
CA ALA A 189 1.14 18.10 0.17
C ALA A 189 1.12 17.17 1.41
N ILE A 190 0.39 16.05 1.34
CA ILE A 190 0.37 15.04 2.39
C ILE A 190 1.77 14.41 2.60
N GLY A 191 2.47 14.06 1.52
CA GLY A 191 3.81 13.47 1.56
C GLY A 191 4.87 14.39 2.17
N GLN A 192 4.79 15.69 1.87
CA GLN A 192 5.67 16.71 2.45
C GLN A 192 5.27 17.16 3.86
N SER A 193 4.17 16.62 4.41
CA SER A 193 3.58 17.07 5.67
C SER A 193 3.29 18.58 5.69
N ASP A 194 2.95 19.15 4.53
CA ASP A 194 2.46 20.53 4.42
C ASP A 194 0.98 20.55 4.83
N VAL A 195 0.76 20.69 6.13
CA VAL A 195 -0.56 20.52 6.75
C VAL A 195 -1.56 21.56 6.28
N GLU A 196 -1.13 22.81 6.06
CA GLU A 196 -2.03 23.89 5.64
C GLU A 196 -2.51 23.65 4.21
N ALA A 197 -1.59 23.41 3.27
CA ALA A 197 -1.95 23.12 1.89
C ALA A 197 -2.79 21.83 1.78
N ALA A 198 -2.41 20.77 2.50
CA ALA A 198 -3.15 19.52 2.50
C ALA A 198 -4.58 19.69 3.04
N ARG A 199 -4.77 20.43 4.15
CA ARG A 199 -6.11 20.71 4.70
C ARG A 199 -7.00 21.46 3.71
N GLN A 200 -6.46 22.49 3.07
CA GLN A 200 -7.21 23.26 2.06
C GLN A 200 -7.66 22.41 0.89
N LEU A 201 -6.82 21.46 0.44
CA LEU A 201 -7.17 20.52 -0.64
C LEU A 201 -8.18 19.47 -0.16
N ILE A 202 -8.00 18.90 1.04
CA ILE A 202 -8.93 17.93 1.64
C ILE A 202 -10.31 18.55 1.82
N ALA A 203 -10.41 19.82 2.20
CA ALA A 203 -11.69 20.50 2.39
C ALA A 203 -12.57 20.53 1.12
N ARG A 204 -11.97 20.40 -0.07
CA ARG A 204 -12.66 20.36 -1.38
C ARG A 204 -13.17 18.97 -1.75
N VAL A 205 -12.71 17.92 -1.08
CA VAL A 205 -13.15 16.54 -1.31
C VAL A 205 -14.61 16.40 -0.85
N LYS A 206 -15.46 15.85 -1.71
CA LYS A 206 -16.92 15.82 -1.47
C LYS A 206 -17.35 14.72 -0.50
N SER A 207 -16.70 13.55 -0.53
CA SER A 207 -17.04 12.43 0.34
C SER A 207 -16.46 12.67 1.75
N PRO A 208 -17.30 12.68 2.80
CA PRO A 208 -16.84 12.75 4.18
C PRO A 208 -15.89 11.59 4.54
N GLU A 209 -16.16 10.39 4.04
CA GLU A 209 -15.36 9.20 4.29
C GLU A 209 -13.97 9.29 3.64
N GLU A 210 -13.91 9.78 2.39
CA GLU A 210 -12.64 10.04 1.72
C GLU A 210 -11.83 11.14 2.43
N ARG A 211 -12.49 12.23 2.87
CA ARG A 211 -11.86 13.28 3.69
C ARG A 211 -11.24 12.71 4.95
N VAL A 212 -11.95 11.85 5.67
CA VAL A 212 -11.46 11.22 6.90
C VAL A 212 -10.23 10.36 6.63
N SER A 213 -10.25 9.54 5.57
CA SER A 213 -9.09 8.73 5.17
C SER A 213 -7.86 9.60 4.89
N LEU A 214 -8.03 10.72 4.18
CA LEU A 214 -6.96 11.67 3.90
C LEU A 214 -6.44 12.37 5.16
N LEU A 215 -7.33 12.78 6.06
CA LEU A 215 -6.97 13.38 7.36
C LEU A 215 -6.21 12.38 8.24
N LEU A 216 -6.58 11.10 8.24
CA LEU A 216 -5.87 10.04 8.95
C LEU A 216 -4.45 9.84 8.41
N ASN A 217 -4.30 9.80 7.07
CA ASN A 217 -2.97 9.71 6.44
C ASN A 217 -2.09 10.91 6.80
N LEU A 218 -2.65 12.13 6.76
CA LEU A 218 -1.95 13.34 7.15
C LEU A 218 -1.58 13.33 8.64
N ALA A 219 -2.50 12.92 9.51
CA ALA A 219 -2.27 12.81 10.95
C ALA A 219 -1.12 11.83 11.26
N ASN A 220 -1.09 10.68 10.60
CA ASN A 220 -0.02 9.69 10.75
C ASN A 220 1.34 10.23 10.28
N ASN A 221 1.41 10.91 9.14
CA ASN A 221 2.64 11.52 8.65
C ASN A 221 3.18 12.57 9.63
N VAL A 222 2.30 13.43 10.13
CA VAL A 222 2.62 14.49 11.08
C VAL A 222 3.04 13.91 12.44
N ALA A 223 2.38 12.84 12.90
CA ALA A 223 2.75 12.11 14.11
C ALA A 223 4.14 11.46 14.01
N ASN A 224 4.44 10.83 12.87
CA ASN A 224 5.75 10.23 12.58
C ASN A 224 6.87 11.28 12.55
N ALA A 225 6.55 12.52 12.15
CA ALA A 225 7.46 13.66 12.26
C ALA A 225 7.56 14.26 13.67
N GLY A 226 6.97 13.63 14.69
CA GLY A 226 7.01 14.06 16.09
C GLY A 226 6.00 15.15 16.48
N LYS A 227 5.17 15.63 15.55
CA LYS A 227 4.23 16.75 15.76
C LYS A 227 2.88 16.27 16.35
N ARG A 228 2.92 15.61 17.52
CA ARG A 228 1.75 14.93 18.12
C ARG A 228 0.52 15.82 18.35
N SER A 229 0.70 17.07 18.77
CA SER A 229 -0.42 18.00 18.99
C SER A 229 -1.16 18.31 17.69
N LEU A 230 -0.45 18.47 16.58
CA LEU A 230 -1.04 18.73 15.27
C LEU A 230 -1.73 17.49 14.72
N ALA A 231 -1.15 16.30 14.90
CA ALA A 231 -1.81 15.03 14.56
C ALA A 231 -3.15 14.88 15.30
N ARG A 232 -3.20 15.21 16.61
CA ARG A 232 -4.46 15.23 17.38
C ARG A 232 -5.51 16.16 16.77
N GLN A 233 -5.13 17.39 16.42
CA GLN A 233 -6.08 18.33 15.78
C GLN A 233 -6.66 17.79 14.47
N LEU A 234 -5.85 17.08 13.68
CA LEU A 234 -6.31 16.44 12.43
C LEU A 234 -7.27 15.27 12.70
N LEU A 235 -7.02 14.49 13.75
CA LEU A 235 -7.93 13.42 14.17
C LEU A 235 -9.26 13.98 14.72
N ASP A 236 -9.23 15.11 15.42
CA ASP A 236 -10.44 15.81 15.87
C ASP A 236 -11.27 16.33 14.69
N GLU A 237 -10.61 16.88 13.67
CA GLU A 237 -11.25 17.29 12.41
C GLU A 237 -11.88 16.10 11.66
N ALA A 238 -11.17 14.96 11.62
CA ALA A 238 -11.69 13.72 11.04
C ALA A 238 -12.94 13.23 11.79
N TRP A 239 -12.91 13.25 13.12
CA TRP A 239 -14.07 12.88 13.94
C TRP A 239 -15.27 13.81 13.70
N GLN A 240 -15.05 15.13 13.66
CA GLN A 240 -16.10 16.11 13.39
C GLN A 240 -16.72 15.93 12.00
N THR A 241 -15.94 15.48 11.01
CA THR A 241 -16.40 15.24 9.63
C THR A 241 -17.45 14.11 9.55
N LEU A 242 -17.30 13.06 10.36
CA LEU A 242 -18.27 11.94 10.40
C LEU A 242 -19.47 12.21 11.30
N GLY A 243 -19.29 13.07 12.31
CA GLY A 243 -20.25 13.27 13.39
C GLY A 243 -20.15 12.18 14.46
N ALA A 244 -20.96 12.32 15.52
CA ALA A 244 -20.85 11.48 16.72
C ALA A 244 -21.31 10.03 16.54
N ARG A 245 -22.19 9.75 15.56
CA ARG A 245 -22.81 8.44 15.36
C ARG A 245 -22.69 8.00 13.90
N ALA A 246 -22.18 6.79 13.68
CA ALA A 246 -22.05 6.23 12.34
C ALA A 246 -23.43 5.96 11.72
N ARG A 247 -23.62 6.28 10.44
CA ARG A 247 -24.89 6.05 9.74
C ARG A 247 -24.89 4.80 8.86
N ASN A 248 -23.72 4.25 8.61
CA ASN A 248 -23.50 3.09 7.77
C ASN A 248 -22.19 2.38 8.16
N ASN A 249 -21.93 1.24 7.54
CA ASN A 249 -20.76 0.42 7.80
C ASN A 249 -19.44 1.17 7.56
N THR A 250 -19.36 1.94 6.48
CA THR A 250 -18.16 2.71 6.13
C THR A 250 -17.82 3.73 7.21
N GLN A 251 -18.81 4.45 7.73
CA GLN A 251 -18.61 5.43 8.80
C GLN A 251 -18.23 4.76 10.13
N PHE A 252 -18.81 3.61 10.46
CA PHE A 252 -18.45 2.87 11.66
C PHE A 252 -16.98 2.43 11.60
N SER A 253 -16.56 1.85 10.47
CA SER A 253 -15.15 1.49 10.26
C SER A 253 -14.22 2.70 10.27
N ALA A 254 -14.62 3.83 9.70
CA ALA A 254 -13.83 5.06 9.72
C ALA A 254 -13.68 5.64 11.14
N GLN A 255 -14.75 5.64 11.94
CA GLN A 255 -14.70 6.04 13.35
C GLN A 255 -13.75 5.14 14.15
N LEU A 256 -13.73 3.83 13.87
CA LEU A 256 -12.80 2.92 14.52
C LEU A 256 -11.34 3.14 14.08
N GLN A 257 -11.09 3.46 12.81
CA GLN A 257 -9.76 3.86 12.34
C GLN A 257 -9.28 5.15 13.02
N ILE A 258 -10.19 6.09 13.32
CA ILE A 258 -9.86 7.27 14.12
C ILE A 258 -9.46 6.86 15.55
N ALA A 259 -10.20 5.93 16.17
CA ALA A 259 -9.83 5.40 17.50
C ALA A 259 -8.47 4.70 17.49
N GLN A 260 -8.17 3.92 16.45
CA GLN A 260 -6.86 3.29 16.24
C GLN A 260 -5.74 4.32 16.20
N ALA A 261 -5.91 5.40 15.43
CA ALA A 261 -4.93 6.47 15.34
C ALA A 261 -4.75 7.20 16.68
N TYR A 262 -5.83 7.36 17.45
CA TYR A 262 -5.75 7.90 18.81
C TYR A 262 -5.01 6.98 19.78
N ALA A 263 -5.09 5.66 19.64
CA ALA A 263 -4.52 4.72 20.60
C ALA A 263 -3.01 4.92 20.85
N GLY A 264 -2.25 5.38 19.86
CA GLY A 264 -0.81 5.66 20.01
C GLY A 264 -0.47 7.04 20.62
N HIS A 265 -1.45 7.93 20.78
CA HIS A 265 -1.20 9.35 21.11
C HIS A 265 -2.07 9.87 22.26
N ASP A 266 -3.34 9.51 22.28
CA ASP A 266 -4.30 9.78 23.35
C ASP A 266 -5.19 8.54 23.56
N PRO A 267 -4.70 7.55 24.34
CA PRO A 267 -5.44 6.35 24.66
C PRO A 267 -6.79 6.63 25.32
N ALA A 268 -6.89 7.69 26.13
CA ALA A 268 -8.14 8.06 26.80
C ALA A 268 -9.21 8.45 25.77
N ARG A 269 -8.85 9.24 24.76
CA ARG A 269 -9.75 9.58 23.65
C ARG A 269 -10.11 8.37 22.79
N ALA A 270 -9.16 7.47 22.54
CA ALA A 270 -9.44 6.22 21.83
C ALA A 270 -10.49 5.37 22.56
N PHE A 271 -10.38 5.24 23.89
CA PHE A 271 -11.40 4.55 24.69
C PHE A 271 -12.77 5.20 24.59
N GLU A 272 -12.87 6.53 24.69
CA GLU A 272 -14.15 7.23 24.54
C GLU A 272 -14.85 6.91 23.22
N ILE A 273 -14.10 6.89 22.12
CA ILE A 273 -14.64 6.56 20.79
C ILE A 273 -15.08 5.09 20.74
N VAL A 274 -14.24 4.15 21.18
CA VAL A 274 -14.57 2.71 21.15
C VAL A 274 -15.77 2.41 22.04
N GLU A 275 -15.87 3.02 23.22
CA GLU A 275 -17.01 2.85 24.13
C GLU A 275 -18.32 3.35 23.48
N ALA A 276 -18.30 4.50 22.81
CA ALA A 276 -19.46 5.01 22.06
C ALA A 276 -19.85 4.09 20.88
N LEU A 277 -18.86 3.53 20.18
CA LEU A 277 -19.09 2.56 19.11
C LEU A 277 -19.71 1.25 19.64
N ILE A 278 -19.30 0.79 20.83
CA ILE A 278 -19.90 -0.38 21.49
C ILE A 278 -21.36 -0.11 21.86
N GLU A 279 -21.67 1.08 22.40
CA GLU A 279 -23.05 1.48 22.69
C GLU A 279 -23.92 1.48 21.43
N GLN A 280 -23.41 2.07 20.34
CA GLN A 280 -24.10 2.04 19.05
C GLN A 280 -24.28 0.61 18.51
N LEU A 281 -23.26 -0.24 18.64
CA LEU A 281 -23.29 -1.62 18.17
C LEU A 281 -24.29 -2.46 18.97
N ASN A 282 -24.44 -2.22 20.27
CA ASN A 282 -25.47 -2.86 21.08
C ASN A 282 -26.88 -2.55 20.55
N GLU A 283 -27.15 -1.29 20.18
CA GLU A 283 -28.43 -0.92 19.58
C GLU A 283 -28.68 -1.64 18.23
N LEU A 284 -27.65 -1.71 17.38
CA LEU A 284 -27.72 -2.39 16.08
C LEU A 284 -27.95 -3.89 16.24
N LEU A 285 -27.27 -4.54 17.20
CA LEU A 285 -27.46 -5.96 17.51
C LEU A 285 -28.88 -6.23 18.01
N SER A 286 -29.42 -5.40 18.91
CA SER A 286 -30.81 -5.54 19.37
C SER A 286 -31.82 -5.42 18.24
N ALA A 287 -31.63 -4.46 17.32
CA ALA A 287 -32.47 -4.36 16.12
C ALA A 287 -32.32 -5.58 15.20
N ALA A 288 -31.09 -6.09 15.03
CA ALA A 288 -30.83 -7.26 14.20
C ALA A 288 -31.52 -8.53 14.73
N VAL A 289 -31.66 -8.67 16.06
CA VAL A 289 -32.44 -9.77 16.67
C VAL A 289 -33.91 -9.70 16.23
N THR A 290 -34.51 -8.52 16.23
CA THR A 290 -35.91 -8.32 15.80
C THR A 290 -36.10 -8.64 14.31
N LEU A 291 -35.09 -8.37 13.48
CA LEU A 291 -35.11 -8.67 12.05
C LEU A 291 -34.68 -10.11 11.72
N ASN A 292 -34.21 -10.88 12.71
CA ASN A 292 -33.72 -12.23 12.49
C ASN A 292 -34.86 -13.14 12.01
N GLY A 293 -34.64 -13.84 10.89
CA GLY A 293 -35.65 -14.68 10.23
C GLY A 293 -36.43 -13.97 9.10
N PHE A 294 -36.32 -12.65 8.95
CA PHE A 294 -36.89 -11.89 7.82
C PHE A 294 -35.84 -11.68 6.72
N GLY A 295 -35.23 -12.78 6.24
CA GLY A 295 -34.17 -12.74 5.21
C GLY A 295 -32.78 -12.36 5.73
N HIS A 296 -32.65 -12.12 7.03
CA HIS A 296 -31.37 -11.95 7.71
C HIS A 296 -31.27 -13.03 8.79
N GLU A 297 -30.18 -13.80 8.79
CA GLU A 297 -29.92 -14.83 9.80
C GLU A 297 -28.63 -14.53 10.55
N ALA A 298 -28.57 -13.36 11.17
CA ALA A 298 -27.43 -12.94 11.97
C ALA A 298 -27.28 -13.80 13.25
N PHE A 299 -28.35 -14.48 13.66
CA PHE A 299 -28.38 -15.27 14.89
C PHE A 299 -28.79 -16.73 14.64
N GLN A 300 -28.25 -17.63 15.46
CA GLN A 300 -28.65 -19.03 15.55
C GLN A 300 -28.76 -19.39 17.03
N ASP A 301 -29.90 -19.94 17.44
CA ASP A 301 -30.16 -20.32 18.84
C ASP A 301 -29.94 -19.18 19.84
N ASP A 302 -30.30 -17.96 19.44
CA ASP A 302 -30.05 -16.71 20.18
C ASP A 302 -28.55 -16.43 20.44
N GLU A 303 -27.66 -16.94 19.59
CA GLU A 303 -26.25 -16.59 19.55
C GLU A 303 -25.91 -15.89 18.23
N LEU A 304 -25.06 -14.86 18.28
CA LEU A 304 -24.55 -14.18 17.10
C LEU A 304 -23.70 -15.16 16.30
N LYS A 305 -24.03 -15.34 15.02
CA LYS A 305 -23.19 -16.09 14.10
C LYS A 305 -21.89 -15.30 13.89
N LEU A 306 -20.82 -15.73 14.57
CA LEU A 306 -19.50 -15.12 14.42
C LEU A 306 -18.89 -15.40 13.03
N GLN A 307 -19.26 -16.55 12.44
CA GLN A 307 -18.78 -16.99 11.14
C GLN A 307 -19.82 -16.68 10.04
N ASN A 308 -19.34 -16.49 8.80
CA ASN A 308 -20.13 -16.22 7.58
C ASN A 308 -20.50 -14.75 7.28
N GLY A 309 -19.67 -13.80 7.73
CA GLY A 309 -19.56 -12.50 7.06
C GLY A 309 -20.68 -11.49 7.31
N TYR A 310 -21.46 -11.64 8.38
CA TYR A 310 -22.37 -10.56 8.78
C TYR A 310 -21.56 -9.36 9.28
N PRO A 311 -21.91 -8.12 8.87
CA PRO A 311 -21.18 -6.92 9.30
C PRO A 311 -21.09 -6.77 10.82
N TRP A 312 -22.08 -7.26 11.56
CA TRP A 312 -22.14 -7.16 13.02
C TRP A 312 -21.03 -7.94 13.72
N SER A 313 -20.75 -9.18 13.30
CA SER A 313 -19.66 -9.97 13.90
C SER A 313 -18.31 -9.32 13.62
N GLN A 314 -18.13 -8.80 12.40
CA GLN A 314 -16.93 -8.05 12.03
C GLN A 314 -16.75 -6.80 12.91
N PHE A 315 -17.80 -6.04 13.23
CA PHE A 315 -17.67 -4.87 14.11
C PHE A 315 -17.37 -5.23 15.55
N VAL A 316 -17.97 -6.31 16.08
CA VAL A 316 -17.62 -6.84 17.40
C VAL A 316 -16.14 -7.23 17.44
N GLU A 317 -15.66 -7.95 16.44
CA GLU A 317 -14.26 -8.36 16.33
C GLU A 317 -13.32 -7.16 16.24
N GLN A 318 -13.66 -6.16 15.43
CA GLN A 318 -12.84 -4.97 15.28
C GLN A 318 -12.77 -4.16 16.58
N CYS A 319 -13.89 -3.98 17.30
CA CYS A 319 -13.89 -3.34 18.61
C CYS A 319 -13.06 -4.14 19.63
N ALA A 320 -13.19 -5.47 19.64
CA ALA A 320 -12.41 -6.35 20.50
C ALA A 320 -10.89 -6.28 20.21
N GLN A 321 -10.50 -6.17 18.94
CA GLN A 321 -9.11 -5.97 18.54
C GLN A 321 -8.57 -4.62 19.04
N GLU A 322 -9.38 -3.55 18.99
CA GLU A 322 -8.95 -2.26 19.53
C GLU A 322 -8.84 -2.26 21.06
N LEU A 323 -9.81 -2.85 21.75
CA LEU A 323 -9.70 -3.05 23.20
C LEU A 323 -8.49 -3.92 23.57
N SER A 324 -8.14 -4.91 22.74
CA SER A 324 -6.91 -5.69 22.91
C SER A 324 -5.66 -4.82 22.87
N LYS A 325 -5.54 -3.91 21.89
CA LYS A 325 -4.42 -2.97 21.80
C LYS A 325 -4.40 -2.00 22.99
N LEU A 326 -5.55 -1.41 23.32
CA LEU A 326 -5.69 -0.44 24.41
C LEU A 326 -5.45 -1.06 25.79
N SER A 327 -5.72 -2.35 25.96
CA SER A 327 -5.47 -3.07 27.22
C SER A 327 -4.01 -3.01 27.67
N ARG A 328 -3.08 -2.85 26.73
CA ARG A 328 -1.64 -2.68 27.03
C ARG A 328 -1.35 -1.39 27.78
N THR A 329 -2.21 -0.39 27.61
CA THR A 329 -2.09 0.91 28.31
C THR A 329 -2.94 0.92 29.58
N ASP A 330 -4.19 0.46 29.49
CA ASP A 330 -5.11 0.42 30.63
C ASP A 330 -5.99 -0.84 30.55
N TYR A 331 -5.54 -1.89 31.23
CA TYR A 331 -6.23 -3.18 31.26
C TYR A 331 -7.63 -3.09 31.88
N GLU A 332 -7.75 -2.39 33.02
CA GLU A 332 -9.01 -2.34 33.75
C GLU A 332 -10.07 -1.57 32.96
N ARG A 333 -9.70 -0.47 32.30
CA ARG A 333 -10.61 0.24 31.42
C ARG A 333 -10.98 -0.57 30.18
N ALA A 334 -10.02 -1.26 29.56
CA ALA A 334 -10.31 -2.14 28.42
C ALA A 334 -11.26 -3.29 28.78
N ARG A 335 -11.07 -3.89 29.96
CA ARG A 335 -11.98 -4.90 30.51
C ARG A 335 -13.37 -4.30 30.79
N ALA A 336 -13.45 -3.14 31.43
CA ALA A 336 -14.72 -2.47 31.70
C ALA A 336 -15.47 -2.11 30.41
N ALA A 337 -14.76 -1.66 29.37
CA ALA A 337 -15.34 -1.39 28.05
C ALA A 337 -15.82 -2.69 27.37
N ALA A 338 -15.07 -3.80 27.48
CA ALA A 338 -15.52 -5.10 27.00
C ALA A 338 -16.81 -5.56 27.72
N ASP A 339 -16.97 -5.22 29.00
CA ASP A 339 -18.16 -5.56 29.78
C ASP A 339 -19.42 -4.78 29.34
N LYS A 340 -19.25 -3.65 28.64
CA LYS A 340 -20.35 -2.85 28.07
C LYS A 340 -21.09 -3.55 26.92
N PHE A 341 -20.51 -4.59 26.30
CA PHE A 341 -21.25 -5.40 25.33
C PHE A 341 -22.46 -6.07 26.02
N GLN A 342 -23.66 -5.85 25.48
CA GLN A 342 -24.90 -6.36 26.08
C GLN A 342 -25.07 -7.86 25.85
N ARG A 343 -24.69 -8.36 24.67
CA ARG A 343 -24.80 -9.79 24.35
C ARG A 343 -23.63 -10.60 24.95
N PRO A 344 -23.89 -11.79 25.54
CA PRO A 344 -22.85 -12.59 26.21
C PRO A 344 -21.69 -13.05 25.31
N ASP A 345 -22.00 -13.43 24.07
CA ASP A 345 -21.07 -13.85 23.02
C ASP A 345 -20.11 -12.73 22.58
N ALA A 346 -20.64 -11.53 22.29
CA ALA A 346 -19.85 -10.37 21.95
C ALA A 346 -18.95 -9.94 23.13
N ARG A 347 -19.48 -9.96 24.35
CA ARG A 347 -18.72 -9.70 25.58
C ARG A 347 -17.59 -10.72 25.77
N LEU A 348 -17.86 -12.01 25.54
CA LEU A 348 -16.86 -13.06 25.64
C LEU A 348 -15.72 -12.85 24.64
N LEU A 349 -16.06 -12.52 23.39
CA LEU A 349 -15.09 -12.23 22.34
C LEU A 349 -14.21 -11.03 22.71
N ALA A 350 -14.82 -9.93 23.17
CA ALA A 350 -14.12 -8.74 23.62
C ALA A 350 -13.17 -9.03 24.80
N ARG A 351 -13.64 -9.73 25.84
CA ARG A 351 -12.81 -10.14 26.99
C ARG A 351 -11.63 -11.02 26.58
N LEU A 352 -11.85 -11.96 25.66
CA LEU A 352 -10.78 -12.79 25.11
C LEU A 352 -9.76 -11.95 24.35
N GLY A 353 -10.21 -10.96 23.57
CA GLY A 353 -9.35 -9.98 22.91
C GLY A 353 -8.47 -9.22 23.91
N VAL A 354 -9.08 -8.67 24.98
CA VAL A 354 -8.36 -7.99 26.06
C VAL A 354 -7.33 -8.91 26.72
N ALA A 355 -7.71 -10.13 27.09
CA ALA A 355 -6.80 -11.10 27.69
C ALA A 355 -5.61 -11.44 26.79
N ARG A 356 -5.85 -11.65 25.48
CA ARG A 356 -4.79 -11.86 24.48
C ARG A 356 -3.86 -10.66 24.37
N GLY A 357 -4.40 -9.44 24.46
CA GLY A 357 -3.64 -8.19 24.39
C GLY A 357 -2.55 -8.11 25.46
N ILE A 358 -2.89 -8.51 26.68
CA ILE A 358 -1.96 -8.57 27.82
C ILE A 358 -0.99 -9.75 27.69
N LEU A 359 -1.50 -10.95 27.42
CA LEU A 359 -0.67 -12.17 27.39
C LEU A 359 0.38 -12.13 26.27
N LEU A 360 0.05 -11.56 25.11
CA LEU A 360 0.97 -11.40 23.98
C LEU A 360 1.91 -10.20 24.11
N ALA A 361 1.57 -9.22 24.96
CA ALA A 361 2.45 -8.09 25.26
C ALA A 361 3.52 -8.44 26.30
N SER A 362 3.39 -9.56 27.00
CA SER A 362 4.44 -10.07 27.87
C SER A 362 5.67 -10.39 27.02
N PRO A 363 6.79 -9.65 27.16
CA PRO A 363 8.00 -9.98 26.42
C PRO A 363 8.42 -11.38 26.87
N ALA A 364 8.31 -12.35 25.97
CA ALA A 364 8.95 -13.63 26.16
C ALA A 364 10.46 -13.38 26.21
N HIS A 365 11.01 -13.35 27.42
CA HIS A 365 12.44 -13.41 27.73
C HIS A 365 13.33 -12.50 26.88
N GLU A 366 13.58 -11.28 27.39
CA GLU A 366 14.94 -10.76 27.32
C GLU A 366 15.86 -11.82 27.94
N GLY A 367 16.70 -12.43 27.11
CA GLY A 367 17.80 -13.26 27.56
C GLY A 367 18.83 -12.37 28.27
N GLU A 368 18.67 -12.19 29.58
CA GLU A 368 19.76 -11.87 30.48
C GLU A 368 20.21 -13.15 31.19
N GLU A 369 21.22 -13.81 30.61
CA GLU A 369 22.27 -14.40 31.43
C GLU A 369 22.97 -13.25 32.17
N GLY A 370 22.62 -13.03 33.44
CA GLY A 370 23.29 -12.00 34.24
C GLY A 370 22.53 -11.66 35.51
N GLY A 371 22.72 -12.46 36.55
CA GLY A 371 21.93 -12.37 37.77
C GLY A 371 21.93 -10.99 38.43
N ASN A 372 20.73 -10.50 38.76
CA ASN A 372 20.45 -10.06 40.12
C ASN A 372 18.94 -10.07 40.37
N THR A 373 18.55 -10.79 41.41
CA THR A 373 17.17 -10.97 41.87
C THR A 373 16.50 -9.64 42.20
N VAL A 374 15.46 -9.28 41.45
CA VAL A 374 14.39 -8.38 41.92
C VAL A 374 13.08 -9.15 41.87
N SER A 375 12.53 -9.44 43.05
CA SER A 375 11.25 -10.13 43.21
C SER A 375 10.08 -9.17 42.89
N LEU A 376 9.21 -9.55 41.95
CA LEU A 376 7.91 -8.90 41.72
C LEU A 376 6.78 -9.62 42.49
N PRO A 377 5.95 -8.94 43.30
CA PRO A 377 4.95 -9.56 44.18
C PRO A 377 3.53 -9.71 43.60
N LEU A 378 3.33 -9.64 42.27
CA LEU A 378 1.98 -9.50 41.69
C LEU A 378 1.30 -10.78 41.19
N LEU A 379 1.84 -11.96 41.44
CA LEU A 379 1.20 -13.24 41.07
C LEU A 379 0.47 -13.97 42.21
N ARG A 380 0.29 -13.36 43.38
CA ARG A 380 -0.31 -14.02 44.56
C ARG A 380 -1.80 -13.76 44.80
N ARG A 381 -2.53 -13.14 43.88
CA ARG A 381 -3.96 -12.81 44.05
C ARG A 381 -4.95 -13.56 43.15
N PHE A 382 -4.50 -14.49 42.32
CA PHE A 382 -5.41 -15.37 41.59
C PHE A 382 -5.40 -16.76 42.24
N ILE A 383 -6.60 -17.20 42.67
CA ILE A 383 -6.99 -18.48 43.29
C ILE A 383 -7.08 -18.47 44.84
N PRO A 384 -8.23 -18.08 45.43
CA PRO A 384 -8.65 -18.58 46.73
C PRO A 384 -9.54 -19.84 46.55
N HIS A 385 -9.15 -20.92 47.22
CA HIS A 385 -9.93 -22.15 47.50
C HIS A 385 -10.12 -23.17 46.36
N LEU A 386 -9.10 -24.00 46.14
CA LEU A 386 -9.28 -25.40 45.73
C LEU A 386 -8.55 -26.28 46.74
N HIS A 387 -9.29 -26.79 47.74
CA HIS A 387 -8.82 -27.82 48.65
C HIS A 387 -8.70 -29.14 47.88
N PHE A 388 -7.47 -29.57 47.60
CA PHE A 388 -7.19 -30.94 47.17
C PHE A 388 -6.96 -31.81 48.41
N ALA A 389 -7.90 -32.72 48.68
CA ALA A 389 -7.74 -33.77 49.69
C ALA A 389 -6.64 -34.75 49.24
N ARG A 390 -5.59 -34.88 50.05
CA ARG A 390 -4.59 -35.95 49.91
C ARG A 390 -5.22 -37.26 50.40
N ASN A 391 -5.49 -38.17 49.49
CA ASN A 391 -5.82 -39.55 49.82
C ASN A 391 -4.51 -40.36 49.89
N THR A 392 -3.98 -40.54 51.11
CA THR A 392 -2.90 -41.50 51.38
C THR A 392 -3.51 -42.83 51.79
N ARG A 393 -3.31 -43.85 50.94
CA ARG A 393 -3.53 -45.26 51.28
C ARG A 393 -2.65 -45.67 52.48
N LYS A 394 -3.26 -46.35 53.44
CA LYS A 394 -2.78 -47.63 53.98
C LYS A 394 -3.97 -48.55 54.12
#